data_AF-A0A2G9Y6R8-F1
#
_entry.id   AF-A0A2G9Y6R8-F1
#
_cell.length_a   1.000
_cell.length_b   1.000
_cell.length_c   1.000
_cell.angle_alpha   90.00
_cell.angle_beta   90.00
_cell.angle_gamma   90.00
#
_symmetry.space_group_name_H-M   'P 1'
#
loop_
_entity.id
_entity.type
_entity.pdbx_description
1 polymer ?
#
loop_
_entity_poly.entity_id
_entity_poly.type
_entity_poly.pdbx_seq_one_letter_code
_entity_poly.pdbx_strand_id
1 'polypeptide(L)'
;MAEKISKLMRINYLGMDTSFAPGLKRKDYVMRKFDILKKKTGANYLSIAGLITDIAKRVDVKRVCYCGLMLPVFEDILLARKVDENEMNIERILLLLSVCRCRLDTIPVSGNISKKCIYAILFDTATLSKKLQKPLSVHLLPIKNKKDATGQGFIHNIL
;
A
#
# COMPACT_ATOMS: atom_id res chain seq x y z
N MET A 1 5.65 -8.52 -26.47
CA MET A 1 4.52 -7.83 -27.14
C MET A 1 4.70 -6.31 -27.09
N ALA A 2 4.88 -5.69 -25.92
CA ALA A 2 5.06 -4.23 -25.78
C ALA A 2 6.21 -3.66 -26.64
N GLU A 3 7.39 -4.30 -26.67
CA GLU A 3 8.51 -3.87 -27.54
C GLU A 3 8.19 -3.93 -29.04
N LYS A 4 7.33 -4.85 -29.47
CA LYS A 4 6.90 -4.94 -30.88
C LYS A 4 5.98 -3.76 -31.20
N ILE A 5 5.05 -3.44 -30.30
CA ILE A 5 4.13 -2.30 -30.43
C ILE A 5 4.91 -0.98 -30.43
N SER A 6 5.93 -0.83 -29.58
CA SER A 6 6.72 0.40 -29.51
C SER A 6 7.46 0.69 -30.81
N LYS A 7 8.01 -0.34 -31.45
CA LYS A 7 8.65 -0.25 -32.78
C LYS A 7 7.62 0.14 -33.86
N LEU A 8 6.44 -0.49 -33.86
CA LEU A 8 5.36 -0.17 -34.81
C LEU A 8 4.89 1.28 -34.67
N MET A 9 4.70 1.74 -33.44
CA MET A 9 4.18 3.08 -33.13
C MET A 9 5.25 4.17 -33.10
N ARG A 10 6.53 3.83 -33.32
CA ARG A 10 7.69 4.76 -33.23
C ARG A 10 7.77 5.50 -31.89
N ILE A 11 7.48 4.80 -30.80
CA ILE A 11 7.60 5.31 -29.43
C ILE A 11 8.67 4.53 -28.65
N ASN A 12 9.32 5.20 -27.69
CA ASN A 12 10.30 4.56 -26.84
C ASN A 12 9.64 3.64 -25.82
N TYR A 13 10.03 2.37 -25.79
CA TYR A 13 9.64 1.46 -24.72
C TYR A 13 10.48 1.75 -23.47
N LEU A 14 9.85 2.28 -22.43
CA LEU A 14 10.51 2.64 -21.17
C LEU A 14 10.62 1.47 -20.18
N GLY A 15 9.76 0.45 -20.33
CA GLY A 15 9.72 -0.72 -19.47
C GLY A 15 8.30 -1.05 -19.03
N MET A 16 8.19 -1.98 -18.08
CA MET A 16 6.96 -2.41 -17.44
C MET A 16 7.05 -2.22 -15.93
N ASP A 17 6.00 -1.68 -15.32
CA ASP A 17 5.85 -1.72 -13.88
C ASP A 17 5.38 -3.12 -13.48
N THR A 18 6.21 -3.83 -12.73
CA THR A 18 5.94 -5.19 -12.26
C THR A 18 5.25 -5.19 -10.90
N SER A 19 4.70 -4.05 -10.49
CA SER A 19 4.03 -3.92 -9.20
C SER A 19 2.84 -4.85 -9.08
N PHE A 20 2.68 -5.41 -7.89
CA PHE A 20 1.55 -6.23 -7.54
C PHE A 20 0.50 -5.35 -6.86
N ALA A 21 -0.67 -5.20 -7.48
CA ALA A 21 -1.83 -4.54 -6.92
C ALA A 21 -3.01 -5.52 -6.88
N PRO A 22 -3.90 -5.43 -5.87
CA PRO A 22 -5.11 -6.25 -5.84
C PRO A 22 -5.96 -5.97 -7.08
N GLY A 23 -6.61 -7.01 -7.59
CA GLY A 23 -7.61 -6.87 -8.64
C GLY A 23 -8.98 -6.51 -8.05
N LEU A 24 -9.84 -5.84 -8.83
CA LEU A 24 -11.21 -5.48 -8.44
C LEU A 24 -12.13 -6.69 -8.18
N LYS A 25 -11.70 -7.91 -8.51
CA LYS A 25 -12.50 -9.13 -8.34
C LYS A 25 -12.29 -9.71 -6.95
N ARG A 26 -13.37 -10.22 -6.34
CA ARG A 26 -13.41 -10.74 -4.96
C ARG A 26 -12.38 -11.85 -4.61
N LYS A 27 -11.67 -12.42 -5.59
CA LYS A 27 -10.70 -13.51 -5.42
C LYS A 27 -9.26 -13.00 -5.29
N ASP A 28 -9.03 -11.72 -5.60
CA ASP A 28 -7.69 -11.14 -5.81
C ASP A 28 -7.22 -10.22 -4.68
N TYR A 29 -7.84 -10.35 -3.49
CA TYR A 29 -7.41 -9.61 -2.30
C TYR A 29 -5.99 -10.01 -1.87
N VAL A 30 -5.09 -9.03 -1.83
CA VAL A 30 -3.73 -9.17 -1.32
C VAL A 30 -3.77 -9.70 0.11
N MET A 31 -4.68 -9.18 0.93
CA MET A 31 -4.75 -9.58 2.33
C MET A 31 -5.14 -11.04 2.53
N ARG A 32 -6.00 -11.60 1.66
CA ARG A 32 -6.30 -13.05 1.70
C ARG A 32 -5.05 -13.88 1.45
N LYS A 33 -4.20 -13.47 0.51
CA LYS A 33 -2.94 -14.17 0.21
C LYS A 33 -1.95 -14.04 1.36
N PHE A 34 -1.87 -12.85 1.97
CA PHE A 34 -1.07 -12.61 3.16
C PHE A 34 -1.47 -13.53 4.30
N ASP A 35 -2.77 -13.66 4.58
CA ASP A 35 -3.26 -14.52 5.67
C ASP A 35 -2.95 -16.00 5.41
N ILE A 36 -3.07 -16.47 4.15
CA ILE A 36 -2.67 -17.82 3.75
C ILE A 36 -1.17 -18.03 3.97
N LEU A 37 -0.33 -17.10 3.53
CA LEU A 37 1.12 -17.19 3.68
C LEU A 37 1.53 -17.15 5.15
N LYS A 38 0.93 -16.28 5.95
CA LYS A 38 1.14 -16.20 7.39
C LYS A 38 0.78 -17.51 8.07
N LYS A 39 -0.37 -18.11 7.75
CA LYS A 39 -0.79 -19.40 8.32
C LYS A 39 0.17 -20.54 7.93
N LYS A 40 0.70 -20.53 6.71
CA LYS A 40 1.61 -21.58 6.21
C LYS A 40 3.04 -21.46 6.74
N THR A 41 3.52 -20.23 6.93
CA THR A 41 4.95 -19.97 7.21
C THR A 41 5.22 -19.48 8.63
N GLY A 42 4.20 -19.04 9.37
CA GLY A 42 4.35 -18.32 10.63
C GLY A 42 4.83 -16.87 10.48
N ALA A 43 5.20 -16.43 9.27
CA ALA A 43 5.72 -15.09 9.02
C ALA A 43 4.66 -13.99 9.23
N ASN A 44 5.11 -12.79 9.59
CA ASN A 44 4.26 -11.62 9.71
C ASN A 44 4.17 -10.83 8.40
N TYR A 45 3.20 -9.92 8.32
CA TYR A 45 2.93 -9.15 7.10
C TYR A 45 4.15 -8.41 6.55
N LEU A 46 5.05 -7.93 7.42
CA LEU A 46 6.29 -7.27 7.00
C LEU A 46 7.18 -8.19 6.14
N SER A 47 7.48 -9.39 6.62
CA SER A 47 8.32 -10.35 5.89
C SER A 47 7.67 -10.79 4.59
N ILE A 48 6.35 -11.00 4.60
CA ILE A 48 5.58 -11.39 3.42
C ILE A 48 5.60 -10.27 2.37
N ALA A 49 5.37 -9.03 2.78
CA ALA A 49 5.40 -7.86 1.92
C ALA A 49 6.79 -7.60 1.31
N GLY A 50 7.84 -7.78 2.11
CA GLY A 50 9.23 -7.69 1.63
C GLY A 50 9.54 -8.75 0.58
N LEU A 51 9.20 -10.01 0.85
CA LEU A 51 9.39 -11.11 -0.10
C LEU A 51 8.69 -10.85 -1.44
N ILE A 52 7.42 -10.44 -1.41
CA ILE A 52 6.66 -10.17 -2.63
C ILE A 52 7.27 -8.99 -3.40
N THR A 53 7.69 -7.94 -2.70
CA THR A 53 8.37 -6.79 -3.32
C THR A 53 9.69 -7.20 -3.97
N ASP A 54 10.46 -8.07 -3.33
CA ASP A 54 11.72 -8.57 -3.88
C ASP A 54 11.50 -9.45 -5.11
N ILE A 55 10.46 -10.28 -5.11
CA ILE A 55 10.06 -11.07 -6.29
C ILE A 55 9.68 -10.13 -7.44
N ALA A 56 8.85 -9.11 -7.19
CA ALA A 56 8.47 -8.12 -8.21
C ALA A 56 9.69 -7.41 -8.83
N LYS A 57 10.74 -7.16 -8.02
CA LYS A 57 12.02 -6.59 -8.47
C LYS A 57 12.98 -7.60 -9.10
N ARG A 58 12.67 -8.89 -9.15
CA ARG A 58 13.52 -9.90 -9.79
C ARG A 58 12.94 -10.42 -11.10
N VAL A 59 11.75 -9.96 -11.49
CA VAL A 59 11.15 -10.28 -12.79
C VAL A 59 12.08 -9.79 -13.90
N ASP A 60 12.46 -10.71 -14.79
CA ASP A 60 13.39 -10.48 -15.88
C ASP A 60 12.71 -9.77 -17.07
N VAL A 61 12.40 -8.50 -16.87
CA VAL A 61 11.89 -7.57 -17.89
C VAL A 61 12.54 -6.21 -17.71
N LYS A 62 12.53 -5.39 -18.78
CA LYS A 62 12.86 -3.97 -18.65
C LYS A 62 11.84 -3.32 -17.72
N ARG A 63 12.29 -2.93 -16.52
CA ARG A 63 11.44 -2.42 -15.45
C ARG A 63 11.41 -0.90 -15.44
N VAL A 64 10.27 -0.33 -15.03
CA VAL A 64 10.07 1.11 -14.84
C VAL A 64 9.12 1.34 -13.67
N CYS A 65 9.12 2.55 -13.10
CA CYS A 65 8.26 2.94 -11.97
C CYS A 65 8.62 2.20 -10.65
N TYR A 66 7.63 1.65 -9.93
CA TYR A 66 7.82 1.19 -8.55
C TYR A 66 8.33 -0.26 -8.46
N CYS A 67 7.80 -1.15 -9.31
CA CYS A 67 8.12 -2.58 -9.33
C CYS A 67 8.06 -3.24 -7.93
N GLY A 68 6.97 -3.04 -7.19
CA GLY A 68 6.83 -3.55 -5.81
C GLY A 68 5.40 -3.89 -5.42
N LEU A 69 5.16 -4.14 -4.13
CA LEU A 69 3.81 -4.39 -3.65
C LEU A 69 3.05 -3.08 -3.40
N MET A 70 1.81 -2.98 -3.90
CA MET A 70 0.83 -1.95 -3.57
C MET A 70 -0.21 -2.47 -2.58
N LEU A 71 -0.61 -1.60 -1.64
CA LEU A 71 -1.60 -1.89 -0.59
C LEU A 71 -2.72 -0.84 -0.61
N PRO A 72 -3.49 -0.73 -1.71
CA PRO A 72 -4.60 0.21 -1.81
C PRO A 72 -5.76 -0.23 -0.89
N VAL A 73 -5.98 0.51 0.20
CA VAL A 73 -6.96 0.15 1.23
C VAL A 73 -8.37 -0.02 0.67
N PHE A 74 -8.79 0.84 -0.26
CA PHE A 74 -10.15 0.76 -0.82
C PHE A 74 -10.33 -0.27 -1.94
N GLU A 75 -9.25 -0.81 -2.51
CA GLU A 75 -9.33 -1.83 -3.56
C GLU A 75 -9.25 -3.24 -2.98
N ASP A 76 -8.88 -3.39 -1.71
CA ASP A 76 -8.87 -4.65 -0.97
C ASP A 76 -9.84 -4.61 0.21
N ILE A 77 -10.99 -5.27 0.07
CA ILE A 77 -12.04 -5.26 1.11
C ILE A 77 -11.58 -5.86 2.44
N LEU A 78 -10.61 -6.78 2.42
CA LEU A 78 -10.08 -7.38 3.64
C LEU A 78 -9.08 -6.44 4.30
N LEU A 79 -8.31 -5.69 3.51
CA LEU A 79 -7.48 -4.61 4.02
C LEU A 79 -8.34 -3.51 4.66
N ALA A 80 -9.41 -3.07 3.98
CA ALA A 80 -10.36 -2.11 4.53
C ALA A 80 -10.96 -2.60 5.87
N ARG A 81 -11.45 -3.84 5.93
CA ARG A 81 -11.96 -4.43 7.18
C ARG A 81 -10.91 -4.46 8.28
N LYS A 82 -9.67 -4.84 7.98
CA LYS A 82 -8.57 -4.85 8.96
C LYS A 82 -8.22 -3.44 9.45
N VAL A 83 -8.38 -2.41 8.62
CA VAL A 83 -8.25 -1.01 9.03
C VAL A 83 -9.39 -0.62 9.97
N ASP A 84 -10.62 -1.04 9.67
CA ASP A 84 -11.80 -0.78 10.51
C ASP A 84 -11.72 -1.49 11.86
N GLU A 85 -11.21 -2.73 11.88
CA GLU A 85 -10.97 -3.54 13.07
C GLU A 85 -9.71 -3.11 13.84
N ASN A 86 -9.00 -2.06 13.40
CA ASN A 86 -7.73 -1.56 13.95
C ASN A 86 -6.58 -2.59 13.93
N GLU A 87 -6.72 -3.71 13.22
CA GLU A 87 -5.64 -4.67 12.96
C GLU A 87 -4.57 -4.09 12.02
N MET A 88 -4.93 -3.09 11.20
CA MET A 88 -4.04 -2.42 10.26
C MET A 88 -4.14 -0.89 10.43
N ASN A 89 -3.55 -0.37 11.49
CA ASN A 89 -3.46 1.07 11.77
C ASN A 89 -2.36 1.77 10.95
N ILE A 90 -2.28 3.10 11.06
CA ILE A 90 -1.28 3.90 10.33
C ILE A 90 0.14 3.41 10.61
N GLU A 91 0.49 3.10 11.85
CA GLU A 91 1.82 2.67 12.24
C GLU A 91 2.20 1.36 11.55
N ARG A 92 1.26 0.41 11.47
CA ARG A 92 1.45 -0.85 10.73
C ARG A 92 1.56 -0.62 9.23
N ILE A 93 0.77 0.28 8.67
CA ILE A 93 0.87 0.64 7.24
C ILE A 93 2.23 1.29 6.95
N LEU A 94 2.69 2.23 7.79
CA LEU A 94 4.02 2.83 7.71
C LEU A 94 5.13 1.79 7.85
N LEU A 95 4.95 0.80 8.72
CA LEU A 95 5.88 -0.32 8.85
C LEU A 95 5.93 -1.15 7.56
N LEU A 96 4.80 -1.46 6.94
CA LEU A 96 4.76 -2.16 5.65
C LEU A 96 5.37 -1.30 4.53
N LEU A 97 5.21 0.01 4.59
CA LEU A 97 5.94 0.91 3.70
C LEU A 97 7.45 0.77 3.86
N SER A 98 8.02 0.28 4.95
CA SER A 98 9.48 0.13 5.02
C SER A 98 10.05 -0.86 3.99
N VAL A 99 9.25 -1.84 3.57
CA VAL A 99 9.67 -2.90 2.64
C VAL A 99 8.96 -2.83 1.28
N CYS A 100 7.76 -2.25 1.21
CA CYS A 100 7.04 -2.01 -0.04
C CYS A 100 7.58 -0.77 -0.77
N ARG A 101 7.36 -0.67 -2.08
CA ARG A 101 7.61 0.58 -2.85
C ARG A 101 6.33 1.36 -3.17
N CYS A 102 5.25 1.16 -2.42
CA CYS A 102 4.00 1.86 -2.66
C CYS A 102 3.86 3.19 -1.91
N ARG A 103 2.84 3.92 -2.33
CA ARG A 103 2.32 5.11 -1.70
C ARG A 103 1.34 4.70 -0.59
N LEU A 104 1.19 5.55 0.42
CA LEU A 104 0.09 5.49 1.37
C LEU A 104 -1.17 5.99 0.62
N ASP A 105 -1.66 5.21 -0.34
CA ASP A 105 -2.75 5.64 -1.21
C ASP A 105 -4.10 5.40 -0.50
N THR A 106 -4.88 6.48 -0.42
CA THR A 106 -6.27 6.45 0.03
C THR A 106 -6.45 5.89 1.45
N ILE A 107 -5.67 6.40 2.41
CA ILE A 107 -5.87 6.01 3.81
C ILE A 107 -7.08 6.76 4.37
N PRO A 108 -8.15 6.05 4.79
CA PRO A 108 -9.31 6.69 5.35
C PRO A 108 -8.94 7.36 6.67
N VAL A 109 -9.10 8.66 6.83
CA VAL A 109 -8.91 9.35 8.11
C VAL A 109 -10.21 9.98 8.59
N SER A 110 -10.30 10.25 9.88
CA SER A 110 -11.43 10.97 10.47
C SER A 110 -11.67 12.28 9.72
N GLY A 111 -12.93 12.58 9.41
CA GLY A 111 -13.31 13.88 8.82
C GLY A 111 -12.94 15.06 9.72
N ASN A 112 -12.79 14.83 11.02
CA ASN A 112 -12.39 15.81 12.02
C ASN A 112 -10.92 15.68 12.45
N ILE A 113 -10.08 14.99 11.65
CA ILE A 113 -8.67 14.79 11.97
C ILE A 113 -7.96 16.12 12.26
N SER A 114 -7.25 16.18 13.40
CA SER A 114 -6.52 17.38 13.78
C SER A 114 -5.32 17.64 12.85
N LYS A 115 -4.97 18.92 12.65
CA LYS A 115 -3.73 19.31 11.93
C LYS A 115 -2.49 18.66 12.54
N LYS A 116 -2.44 18.54 13.87
CA LYS A 116 -1.32 17.90 14.59
C LYS A 116 -1.16 16.43 14.20
N CYS A 117 -2.26 15.68 14.07
CA CYS A 117 -2.24 14.30 13.60
C CYS A 117 -1.75 14.20 12.15
N ILE A 118 -2.23 15.08 11.26
CA ILE A 118 -1.74 15.14 9.87
C ILE A 118 -0.23 15.40 9.84
N TYR A 119 0.25 16.38 10.61
CA TYR A 119 1.69 16.66 10.69
C TYR A 119 2.50 15.49 11.19
N ALA A 120 2.02 14.75 12.22
CA ALA A 120 2.70 13.56 12.70
C ALA A 120 2.87 12.50 11.58
N ILE A 121 1.80 12.20 10.86
CA ILE A 121 1.83 11.23 9.73
C ILE A 121 2.81 11.68 8.65
N LEU A 122 2.81 12.97 8.32
CA LEU A 122 3.72 13.53 7.32
C LEU A 122 5.18 13.48 7.79
N PHE A 123 5.47 13.79 9.06
CA PHE A 123 6.82 13.71 9.61
C PHE A 123 7.34 12.29 9.66
N ASP A 124 6.52 11.32 10.06
CA ASP A 124 6.91 9.90 10.08
C ASP A 124 7.18 9.40 8.67
N THR A 125 6.32 9.77 7.72
CA THR A 125 6.51 9.39 6.31
C THR A 125 7.76 10.04 5.71
N ALA A 126 8.01 11.33 6.00
CA ALA A 126 9.20 12.03 5.54
C ALA A 126 10.48 11.42 6.14
N THR A 127 10.43 11.05 7.43
CA THR A 127 11.53 10.36 8.11
C THR A 127 11.83 9.03 7.44
N LEU A 128 10.80 8.22 7.19
CA LEU A 128 10.92 6.93 6.52
C LEU A 128 11.45 7.09 5.08
N SER A 129 10.92 8.06 4.34
CA SER A 129 11.35 8.40 2.99
C SER A 129 12.84 8.72 2.94
N LYS A 130 13.30 9.59 3.85
CA LYS A 130 14.70 10.02 3.94
C LYS A 130 15.62 8.86 4.32
N LYS A 131 15.24 8.06 5.32
CA LYS A 131 16.06 6.94 5.81
C LYS A 131 16.20 5.84 4.77
N LEU A 132 15.14 5.55 4.02
CA LEU A 132 15.15 4.50 3.00
C LEU A 132 15.57 4.99 1.61
N GLN A 133 15.87 6.29 1.46
CA GLN A 133 16.12 6.94 0.16
C GLN A 133 15.07 6.57 -0.88
N LYS A 134 13.81 6.65 -0.47
CA LYS A 134 12.68 6.18 -1.27
C LYS A 134 11.60 7.26 -1.35
N PRO A 135 11.07 7.58 -2.54
CA PRO A 135 9.99 8.54 -2.68
C PRO A 135 8.70 7.91 -2.12
N LEU A 136 8.35 8.28 -0.90
CA LEU A 136 7.07 7.93 -0.29
C LEU A 136 6.12 9.12 -0.43
N SER A 137 4.85 8.83 -0.71
CA SER A 137 3.79 9.83 -0.70
C SER A 137 2.63 9.36 0.17
N VAL A 138 1.89 10.33 0.70
CA VAL A 138 0.71 10.11 1.54
C VAL A 138 -0.51 10.73 0.88
N HIS A 139 -1.57 9.95 0.75
CA HIS A 139 -2.89 10.41 0.34
C HIS A 139 -3.91 10.06 1.42
N LEU A 140 -4.18 11.03 2.29
CA LEU A 140 -5.22 10.92 3.33
C LEU A 140 -6.58 11.23 2.71
N LEU A 141 -7.58 10.40 2.99
CA LEU A 141 -8.95 10.59 2.56
C LEU A 141 -9.84 10.87 3.78
N PRO A 142 -10.21 12.12 4.06
CA PRO A 142 -11.12 12.45 5.16
C PRO A 142 -12.52 11.91 4.91
N ILE A 143 -13.04 11.15 5.86
CA ILE A 143 -14.38 10.55 5.79
C ILE A 143 -15.32 11.25 6.78
N LYS A 144 -16.41 11.83 6.25
CA LYS A 144 -17.48 12.43 7.09
C LYS A 144 -18.05 11.39 8.05
N ASN A 145 -18.34 11.80 9.28
CA ASN A 145 -18.91 10.99 10.37
C ASN A 145 -18.02 9.85 10.91
N LYS A 146 -16.78 9.71 10.44
CA LYS A 146 -15.80 8.85 11.08
C LYS A 146 -15.38 9.48 12.41
N LYS A 147 -15.74 8.85 13.54
CA LYS A 147 -15.32 9.32 14.88
C LYS A 147 -13.83 9.01 15.11
N ASP A 148 -13.15 9.89 15.82
CA ASP A 148 -11.84 9.59 16.38
C ASP A 148 -12.02 8.54 17.46
N ALA A 149 -11.77 7.27 17.15
CA ALA A 149 -11.53 6.29 18.20
C ALA A 149 -10.23 6.71 18.91
N THR A 150 -10.35 7.33 20.08
CA THR A 150 -9.26 7.49 21.06
C THR A 150 -7.95 8.10 20.51
N GLY A 151 -7.95 9.34 19.99
CA GLY A 151 -6.69 10.00 19.58
C GLY A 151 -5.86 9.25 18.51
N GLN A 152 -6.42 8.18 17.94
CA GLN A 152 -5.88 7.25 16.95
C GLN A 152 -7.04 6.88 16.03
N GLY A 153 -7.54 7.86 15.28
CA GLY A 153 -8.85 7.79 14.67
C GLY A 153 -9.01 6.76 13.55
N PHE A 154 -9.66 5.62 13.82
CA PHE A 154 -10.15 4.69 12.78
C PHE A 154 -11.58 4.16 13.05
N ILE A 155 -12.22 3.59 12.00
CA ILE A 155 -13.65 3.68 11.62
C ILE A 155 -14.59 2.84 12.48
N HIS A 156 -15.80 3.37 12.71
CA HIS A 156 -17.02 2.55 12.81
C HIS A 156 -17.98 3.02 11.69
N ASN A 157 -18.48 2.07 10.90
CA ASN A 157 -19.49 2.20 9.84
C ASN A 157 -19.14 3.00 8.57
N ILE A 158 -18.49 2.37 7.59
CA ILE A 158 -18.83 2.49 6.16
C ILE A 158 -18.60 1.14 5.47
N LEU A 159 -19.54 0.21 5.64
CA LEU A 159 -19.91 -0.82 4.67
C LEU A 159 -21.38 -1.17 4.90
#